data_AF-A0A0H2VIS2-F1
#
_entry.id   AF-A0A0H2VIS2-F1
#
_cell.length_a   1.000
_cell.length_b   1.000
_cell.length_c   1.000
_cell.angle_alpha   90.00
_cell.angle_beta   90.00
_cell.angle_gamma   90.00
#
_symmetry.space_group_name_H-M   'P 1'
#
loop_
_entity.id
_entity.type
_entity.pdbx_description
1 polymer ?
#
loop_
_entity_poly.entity_id
_entity_poly.type
_entity_poly.pdbx_seq_one_letter_code
_entity_poly.pdbx_strand_id
1 'polypeptide(L)'
;MSASLKLFIDRWTESLRDTRIDNFKEIMSQKKYLILIVGGDSPRIKAQPLVHQFKLIFEFMNITHFRFLIGEGNKPFDVLNDSQFMEELANTNLALKKGEIYD
;
A
#
# COMPACT_ATOMS: atom_id res chain seq x y z
N MET A 1 5.09 9.11 0.03
CA MET A 1 3.62 9.05 -0.21
C MET A 1 3.09 10.45 -0.49
N SER A 2 1.90 10.57 -1.09
CA SER A 2 1.26 11.89 -1.27
C SER A 2 0.92 12.54 0.08
N ALA A 3 0.81 13.87 0.10
CA ALA A 3 0.42 14.61 1.31
C ALA A 3 -0.94 14.12 1.85
N SER A 4 -1.90 13.85 0.96
CA SER A 4 -3.21 13.33 1.32
C SER A 4 -3.13 11.97 2.02
N LEU A 5 -2.31 11.03 1.51
CA LEU A 5 -2.14 9.72 2.13
C LEU A 5 -1.40 9.82 3.48
N LYS A 6 -0.41 10.72 3.59
CA LYS A 6 0.29 10.99 4.85
C LYS A 6 -0.69 11.49 5.91
N LEU A 7 -1.52 12.47 5.57
CA LEU A 7 -2.52 13.03 6.48
C LEU A 7 -3.56 11.98 6.91
N PHE A 8 -3.97 11.11 5.99
CA PHE A 8 -4.87 9.99 6.30
C PHE A 8 -4.26 9.03 7.33
N ILE A 9 -3.00 8.62 7.14
CA ILE A 9 -2.31 7.70 8.05
C ILE A 9 -2.04 8.37 9.41
N ASP A 10 -1.65 9.64 9.44
CA ASP A 10 -1.38 10.36 10.69
C ASP A 10 -2.60 10.39 11.62
N ARG A 11 -3.79 10.49 11.04
CA ARG A 11 -5.07 10.46 11.78
C ARG A 11 -5.39 9.10 12.37
N TRP A 12 -4.69 8.02 12.01
CA TRP A 12 -4.87 6.74 12.71
C TRP A 12 -4.50 6.85 14.19
N THR A 13 -3.55 7.72 14.56
CA THR A 13 -3.23 7.96 15.97
C THR A 13 -4.38 8.60 16.74
N GLU A 14 -5.19 9.43 16.08
CA GLU A 14 -6.42 9.99 16.63
C GLU A 14 -7.48 8.89 16.77
N SER A 15 -7.69 8.07 15.73
CA SER A 15 -8.65 6.95 15.76
C SER A 15 -8.31 5.90 16.82
N LEU A 16 -7.02 5.68 17.12
CA LEU A 16 -6.58 4.79 18.19
C LEU A 16 -6.94 5.27 19.60
N ARG A 17 -7.23 6.56 19.77
CA ARG A 17 -7.56 7.19 21.06
C ARG A 17 -9.03 7.58 21.16
N ASP A 18 -9.78 7.49 20.06
CA ASP A 18 -11.18 7.86 20.00
C ASP A 18 -12.04 6.78 20.67
N THR A 19 -12.64 7.11 21.81
CA THR A 19 -13.49 6.20 22.58
C THR A 19 -14.79 5.83 21.88
N ARG A 20 -15.11 6.47 20.75
CA ARG A 20 -16.27 6.13 19.91
C ARG A 20 -15.93 5.02 18.90
N ILE A 21 -14.65 4.68 18.74
CA ILE A 21 -14.16 3.69 17.79
C ILE A 21 -13.52 2.54 18.57
N ASP A 22 -14.33 1.55 18.89
CA ASP A 22 -13.84 0.37 19.60
C ASP A 22 -12.88 -0.45 18.72
N ASN A 23 -11.77 -0.88 19.33
CA ASN A 23 -10.84 -1.87 18.76
C ASN A 23 -10.30 -1.51 17.35
N PHE A 24 -10.11 -0.21 17.05
CA PHE A 24 -9.63 0.25 15.75
C PHE A 24 -8.40 -0.52 15.25
N LYS A 25 -7.38 -0.69 16.11
CA LYS A 25 -6.16 -1.41 15.73
C LYS A 25 -6.42 -2.86 15.29
N GLU A 26 -7.29 -3.58 16.00
CA GLU A 26 -7.65 -4.96 15.70
C GLU A 26 -8.45 -5.07 14.40
N ILE A 27 -9.41 -4.16 14.20
CA ILE A 27 -10.21 -4.12 12.97
C ILE A 27 -9.31 -3.86 11.75
N MET A 28 -8.30 -2.99 11.91
CA MET A 28 -7.36 -2.67 10.83
C MET A 28 -6.33 -3.78 10.61
N SER A 29 -5.85 -4.46 11.65
CA SER A 29 -4.88 -5.56 11.52
C SER A 29 -5.40 -6.75 10.71
N GLN A 30 -6.71 -6.98 10.74
CA GLN A 30 -7.39 -8.04 9.98
C GLN A 30 -7.58 -7.71 8.49
N LYS A 31 -7.34 -6.46 8.08
CA LYS A 31 -7.51 -6.05 6.67
C LYS A 31 -6.34 -6.50 5.82
N LYS A 32 -6.64 -6.65 4.53
CA LYS A 32 -5.70 -7.00 3.46
C LYS A 32 -5.31 -5.74 2.70
N TYR A 33 -4.03 -5.43 2.61
CA TYR A 33 -3.54 -4.16 2.05
C TYR A 33 -2.75 -4.36 0.75
N LEU A 34 -3.19 -3.72 -0.32
CA LEU A 34 -2.44 -3.61 -1.57
C LEU A 34 -1.97 -2.15 -1.75
N ILE A 35 -0.65 -1.96 -1.84
CA ILE A 35 -0.03 -0.65 -1.94
C ILE A 35 0.57 -0.53 -3.34
N LEU A 36 0.01 0.38 -4.14
CA LEU A 36 0.52 0.72 -5.45
C LEU A 36 1.37 1.98 -5.34
N ILE A 37 2.63 1.90 -5.74
CA ILE A 37 3.56 3.02 -5.78
C ILE A 37 3.94 3.26 -7.23
N VAL A 38 3.68 4.47 -7.73
CA VAL A 38 4.11 4.89 -9.08
C VAL A 38 4.98 6.12 -8.94
N GLY A 39 6.12 6.13 -9.63
CA GLY A 39 7.04 7.27 -9.63
C GLY A 39 7.83 7.36 -10.93
N GLY A 40 8.33 8.55 -11.25
CA GLY A 40 9.06 8.83 -12.49
C GLY A 40 10.59 8.79 -12.38
N ASP A 41 11.13 8.46 -11.20
CA ASP A 41 12.57 8.49 -10.93
C ASP A 41 13.03 7.16 -10.33
N SER A 42 13.31 6.18 -11.20
CA SER A 42 13.82 4.84 -10.81
C SER A 42 13.09 4.23 -9.59
N PRO A 43 11.74 4.18 -9.59
CA PRO A 43 10.95 3.90 -8.39
C PRO A 43 11.21 2.53 -7.78
N ARG A 44 11.58 1.52 -8.59
CA ARG A 44 11.93 0.17 -8.11
C ARG A 44 13.07 0.18 -7.07
N ILE A 45 13.96 1.16 -7.16
CA ILE A 45 15.08 1.37 -6.22
C ILE A 45 14.75 2.49 -5.23
N LYS A 46 14.30 3.65 -5.73
CA LYS A 46 14.14 4.85 -4.89
C LYS A 46 12.91 4.83 -3.99
N ALA A 47 11.94 3.94 -4.22
CA ALA A 47 10.78 3.79 -3.34
C ALA A 47 11.07 2.93 -2.08
N GLN A 48 12.24 2.29 -1.97
CA GLN A 48 12.54 1.40 -0.83
C GLN A 48 12.41 2.08 0.55
N PRO A 49 12.84 3.34 0.76
CA PRO A 49 12.58 4.04 2.02
C PRO A 49 11.09 4.20 2.32
N LEU A 50 10.26 4.43 1.30
CA LEU A 50 8.80 4.51 1.45
C LEU A 50 8.19 3.14 1.78
N VAL A 51 8.66 2.07 1.14
CA VAL A 51 8.25 0.69 1.47
C VAL A 51 8.61 0.37 2.92
N HIS A 52 9.81 0.72 3.37
CA HIS A 52 10.23 0.51 4.75
C HIS A 52 9.37 1.31 5.75
N GLN A 53 9.06 2.57 5.43
CA GLN A 53 8.14 3.38 6.24
C GLN A 53 6.77 2.72 6.37
N PHE A 54 6.19 2.18 5.29
CA PHE A 54 4.94 1.43 5.36
C PHE A 54 5.06 0.16 6.21
N LYS A 55 6.17 -0.58 6.10
CA LYS A 55 6.39 -1.77 6.92
C LYS A 55 6.40 -1.44 8.42
N LEU A 56 7.05 -0.33 8.82
CA LEU A 56 7.02 0.15 10.20
C LEU A 56 5.61 0.54 10.66
N ILE A 57 4.82 1.18 9.79
CA ILE A 57 3.41 1.50 10.09
C ILE A 57 2.58 0.21 10.26
N PHE A 58 2.77 -0.77 9.37
CA PHE A 58 2.05 -2.04 9.41
C PHE A 58 2.43 -2.88 10.62
N GLU A 59 3.72 -2.94 10.96
CA GLU A 59 4.22 -3.55 12.19
C GLU A 59 3.56 -2.92 13.41
N PHE A 60 3.56 -1.58 13.50
CA PHE A 60 2.88 -0.87 14.60
C PHE A 60 1.39 -1.19 14.68
N MET A 61 0.73 -1.43 13.55
CA MET A 61 -0.71 -1.74 13.47
C MET A 61 -1.02 -3.24 13.53
N ASN A 62 -0.03 -4.11 13.73
CA ASN A 62 -0.15 -5.58 13.67
C ASN A 62 -0.71 -6.11 12.32
N ILE A 63 -0.51 -5.37 11.22
CA ILE A 63 -0.95 -5.77 9.89
C ILE A 63 0.10 -6.72 9.29
N THR A 64 -0.31 -7.95 9.00
CA THR A 64 0.57 -8.98 8.41
C THR A 64 0.30 -9.24 6.93
N HIS A 65 -0.91 -8.95 6.46
CA HIS A 65 -1.34 -9.23 5.08
C HIS A 65 -1.23 -7.97 4.21
N PHE A 66 -0.05 -7.73 3.64
CA PHE A 66 0.18 -6.61 2.73
C PHE A 66 1.05 -6.99 1.54
N ARG A 67 0.86 -6.28 0.42
CA ARG A 67 1.66 -6.42 -0.80
C ARG A 67 1.96 -5.04 -1.40
N PHE A 68 3.17 -4.88 -1.93
CA PHE A 68 3.59 -3.68 -2.67
C PHE A 68 3.71 -4.02 -4.15
N LEU A 69 3.17 -3.18 -5.01
CA LEU A 69 3.47 -3.15 -6.44
C LEU A 69 4.09 -1.80 -6.77
N ILE A 70 5.19 -1.80 -7.51
CA ILE A 70 5.95 -0.59 -7.81
C ILE A 70 6.09 -0.46 -9.32
N GLY A 71 5.50 0.60 -9.87
CA GLY A 71 5.52 0.90 -11.30
C GLY A 71 6.24 2.21 -11.61
N GLU A 72 6.69 2.34 -12.84
CA GLU A 72 7.37 3.52 -13.35
C GLU A 72 6.49 4.33 -14.30
N GLY A 73 6.38 5.64 -14.04
CA GLY A 73 5.60 6.56 -14.86
C GLY A 73 5.65 7.99 -14.30
N ASN A 74 5.73 8.98 -15.17
CA ASN A 74 5.87 10.39 -14.78
C ASN A 74 4.64 11.21 -15.16
N LYS A 75 4.25 11.18 -16.44
CA LYS A 75 3.05 11.84 -16.95
C LYS A 75 1.84 10.91 -16.84
N PRO A 76 0.61 11.47 -16.93
CA PRO A 76 -0.58 10.63 -17.05
C PRO A 76 -0.41 9.58 -18.15
N PHE A 77 -0.81 8.35 -17.85
CA PHE A 77 -0.73 7.17 -18.73
C PHE A 77 0.67 6.61 -19.01
N ASP A 78 1.78 7.25 -18.60
CA ASP A 78 3.14 6.70 -18.82
C ASP A 78 3.30 5.31 -18.22
N VAL A 79 2.69 5.08 -17.05
CA VAL A 79 2.75 3.80 -16.33
C VAL A 79 2.18 2.62 -17.14
N LEU A 80 1.32 2.89 -18.13
CA LEU A 80 0.81 1.84 -19.01
C LEU A 80 1.90 1.24 -19.91
N ASN A 81 3.02 1.94 -20.08
CA ASN A 81 4.18 1.47 -20.83
C ASN A 81 5.16 0.65 -19.97
N ASP A 82 4.99 0.63 -18.64
CA ASP A 82 5.76 -0.27 -17.76
C ASP A 82 5.15 -1.68 -17.84
N SER A 83 5.55 -2.44 -18.86
CA SER A 83 5.02 -3.77 -19.15
C SER A 83 5.18 -4.73 -17.96
N GLN A 84 6.31 -4.65 -17.25
CA GLN A 84 6.58 -5.49 -16.08
C GLN A 84 5.58 -5.18 -14.96
N PHE A 85 5.34 -3.90 -14.64
CA PHE A 85 4.34 -3.52 -13.63
C PHE A 85 2.92 -3.88 -14.07
N MET A 86 2.58 -3.66 -15.33
CA MET A 86 1.23 -3.96 -15.86
C MET A 86 0.93 -5.46 -15.82
N GLU A 87 1.92 -6.32 -16.12
CA GLU A 87 1.81 -7.76 -15.98
C GLU A 87 1.63 -8.18 -14.51
N GLU A 88 2.47 -7.65 -13.61
CA GLU A 88 2.39 -7.92 -12.17
C GLU A 88 1.01 -7.49 -11.60
N LEU A 89 0.51 -6.33 -12.02
CA LEU A 89 -0.80 -5.80 -11.64
C LEU A 89 -1.94 -6.67 -12.18
N ALA A 90 -1.85 -7.14 -13.43
CA ALA A 90 -2.86 -8.00 -14.03
C ALA A 90 -2.94 -9.36 -13.31
N ASN A 91 -1.78 -9.97 -13.04
CA ASN A 91 -1.69 -11.22 -12.27
C ASN A 91 -2.23 -11.04 -10.85
N THR A 92 -1.88 -9.92 -10.20
CA THR A 92 -2.44 -9.56 -8.90
C THR A 92 -3.97 -9.41 -8.97
N ASN A 93 -4.51 -8.68 -9.95
CA ASN A 93 -5.96 -8.53 -10.07
C ASN A 93 -6.70 -9.87 -10.29
N LEU A 94 -6.10 -10.80 -11.03
CA LEU A 94 -6.65 -12.15 -11.20
C LEU A 94 -6.66 -12.92 -9.88
N ALA A 95 -5.56 -12.90 -9.13
CA ALA A 95 -5.48 -13.56 -7.83
C ALA A 95 -6.40 -12.90 -6.79
N LEU A 96 -6.65 -11.58 -6.87
CA LEU A 96 -7.59 -10.86 -5.98
C LEU A 96 -9.01 -11.39 -6.18
N LYS A 97 -9.42 -11.57 -7.44
CA LYS A 97 -10.75 -12.08 -7.80
C LYS A 97 -10.97 -13.54 -7.35
N LYS A 98 -9.90 -14.32 -7.23
CA LYS A 98 -9.93 -15.70 -6.73
C LYS A 98 -9.81 -15.80 -5.21
N GLY A 99 -9.38 -14.74 -4.53
CA GLY A 99 -9.17 -14.72 -3.08
C GLY A 99 -7.76 -15.12 -2.62
N GLU A 100 -6.80 -15.25 -3.53
CA GLU A 100 -5.50 -15.95 -3.36
C GLU A 100 -4.31 -15.03 -3.00
N ILE A 101 -4.51 -13.74 -2.69
CA ILE A 101 -3.38 -12.77 -2.69
C ILE A 101 -2.51 -12.70 -1.42
N TYR A 102 -2.93 -13.37 -0.36
CA TYR A 102 -2.29 -13.23 0.95
C TYR A 102 -2.12 -14.57 1.67
N ASP A 103 -1.90 -15.64 0.90
CA ASP A 103 -1.43 -16.93 1.43
C ASP A 103 0.04 -16.84 1.87
#